data_AF-A0A375JG68-F1
#
_entry.id   AF-A0A375JG68-F1
#
_cell.length_a   1.000
_cell.length_b   1.000
_cell.length_c   1.000
_cell.angle_alpha   90.00
_cell.angle_beta   90.00
_cell.angle_gamma   90.00
#
_symmetry.space_group_name_H-M   'P 1'
#
loop_
_entity.id
_entity.type
_entity.pdbx_description
1 polymer ?
#
loop_
_entity_poly.entity_id
_entity_poly.type
_entity_poly.pdbx_seq_one_letter_code
_entity_poly.pdbx_strand_id
1 'polypeptide(L)'
;MAFPTISFREVSLGTRPAAEREFIPPGDPQYGEIARLDAFTFKRYLDRVFWHPRPEVVRFEVRALPSSTGSVYDVVALVATGEGDDWFSEAAVPQRWDYVAISETSHGLSKLQAARLKEEGKLPEDYTPFGDEGPILDHSNLENPEEADLRRWDVINRLREASRRRRSAS
;
A
#
# COMPACT_ATOMS: atom_id res chain seq x y z
N MET A 1 -29.53 -12.38 -17.90
CA MET A 1 -28.91 -11.04 -17.86
C MET A 1 -27.43 -11.24 -17.65
N ALA A 2 -26.59 -10.91 -18.63
CA ALA A 2 -25.14 -10.93 -18.45
C ALA A 2 -24.75 -9.62 -17.76
N PHE A 3 -24.12 -9.69 -16.59
CA PHE A 3 -23.49 -8.52 -15.99
C PHE A 3 -22.36 -8.07 -16.93
N PRO A 4 -22.19 -6.76 -17.18
CA PRO A 4 -21.05 -6.29 -17.96
C PRO A 4 -19.76 -6.73 -17.27
N THR A 5 -18.89 -7.43 -18.01
CA THR A 5 -17.55 -7.77 -17.51
C THR A 5 -16.77 -6.46 -17.37
N ILE A 6 -16.46 -6.07 -16.14
CA ILE A 6 -15.59 -4.93 -15.87
C ILE A 6 -14.18 -5.32 -16.32
N SER A 7 -13.64 -4.63 -17.32
CA SER A 7 -12.23 -4.75 -17.71
C SER A 7 -11.36 -3.88 -16.81
N PHE A 8 -10.27 -4.46 -16.30
CA PHE A 8 -9.29 -3.75 -15.49
C PHE A 8 -7.99 -3.58 -16.29
N ARG A 9 -7.42 -2.38 -16.23
CA ARG A 9 -6.01 -2.13 -16.56
C ARG A 9 -5.18 -2.36 -15.31
N GLU A 10 -4.06 -3.07 -15.46
CA GLU A 10 -3.13 -3.34 -14.36
C GLU A 10 -1.94 -2.38 -14.44
N VAL A 11 -1.54 -1.83 -13.29
CA VAL A 11 -0.34 -0.99 -13.17
C VAL A 11 0.50 -1.53 -12.01
N SER A 12 1.74 -1.94 -12.31
CA SER A 12 2.72 -2.38 -11.31
C SER A 12 3.32 -1.16 -10.61
N LEU A 13 3.26 -1.14 -9.28
CA LEU A 13 3.71 -0.02 -8.45
C LEU A 13 4.94 -0.37 -7.61
N GLY A 14 5.39 -1.62 -7.63
CA GLY A 14 6.45 -2.11 -6.75
C GLY A 14 5.95 -2.31 -5.32
N THR A 15 6.88 -2.44 -4.37
CA THR A 15 6.57 -2.72 -2.95
C THR A 15 6.51 -1.48 -2.08
N ARG A 16 6.92 -0.31 -2.59
CA ARG A 16 7.12 0.92 -1.82
C ARG A 16 7.05 2.15 -2.73
N PRO A 17 6.92 3.36 -2.17
CA PRO A 17 7.06 4.61 -2.92
C PRO A 17 8.39 4.69 -3.68
N ALA A 18 8.38 5.21 -4.90
CA ALA A 18 9.52 5.12 -5.82
C ALA A 18 10.80 5.84 -5.35
N ALA A 19 10.68 6.85 -4.48
CA ALA A 19 11.85 7.55 -3.93
C ALA A 19 12.33 6.95 -2.59
N GLU A 20 11.67 5.92 -2.07
CA GLU A 20 12.08 5.22 -0.85
C GLU A 20 13.10 4.14 -1.16
N ARG A 21 14.14 4.07 -0.33
CA ARG A 21 15.23 3.10 -0.52
C ARG A 21 14.79 1.70 -0.08
N GLU A 22 15.38 0.69 -0.70
CA GLU A 22 15.32 -0.66 -0.19
C GLU A 22 16.14 -0.78 1.09
N PHE A 23 15.51 -1.26 2.17
CA PHE A 23 16.20 -1.56 3.42
C PHE A 23 17.15 -2.75 3.26
N ILE A 24 16.75 -3.75 2.45
CA ILE A 24 17.47 -4.98 2.24
C ILE A 24 17.36 -5.37 0.75
N PRO A 25 18.47 -5.75 0.09
CA PRO A 25 18.45 -6.15 -1.32
C PRO A 25 17.80 -7.54 -1.54
N PRO A 26 17.28 -7.82 -2.75
CA PRO A 26 16.85 -9.16 -3.13
C PRO A 26 17.95 -10.21 -2.93
N GLY A 27 17.60 -11.34 -2.32
CA GLY A 27 18.52 -12.46 -2.05
C GLY A 27 19.07 -12.49 -0.62
N ASP A 28 18.86 -11.45 0.17
CA ASP A 28 19.04 -11.54 1.63
C ASP A 28 17.97 -12.47 2.24
N PRO A 29 18.31 -13.32 3.23
CA PRO A 29 17.34 -14.20 3.88
C PRO A 29 16.11 -13.47 4.46
N GLN A 30 16.27 -12.21 4.89
CA GLN A 30 15.19 -11.40 5.47
C GLN A 30 14.37 -10.65 4.41
N TYR A 31 14.81 -10.67 3.14
CA TYR A 31 14.16 -9.92 2.06
C TYR A 31 12.67 -10.26 1.97
N GLY A 32 12.31 -11.55 2.01
CA GLY A 32 10.93 -11.98 1.82
C GLY A 32 9.96 -11.42 2.87
N GLU A 33 10.38 -11.33 4.12
CA GLU A 33 9.55 -10.81 5.21
C GLU A 33 9.44 -9.28 5.15
N ILE A 34 10.55 -8.59 4.91
CA ILE A 34 10.57 -7.12 4.83
C ILE A 34 9.87 -6.63 3.57
N ALA A 35 10.11 -7.24 2.41
CA ALA A 35 9.43 -6.89 1.17
C ALA A 35 7.91 -7.13 1.28
N ARG A 36 7.49 -8.19 1.99
CA ARG A 36 6.08 -8.42 2.30
C ARG A 36 5.52 -7.31 3.18
N LEU A 37 6.21 -6.96 4.26
CA LEU A 37 5.81 -5.87 5.16
C LEU A 37 5.64 -4.56 4.37
N ASP A 38 6.65 -4.17 3.59
CA ASP A 38 6.63 -2.97 2.76
C ASP A 38 5.44 -2.99 1.79
N ALA A 39 5.22 -4.10 1.05
CA ALA A 39 4.13 -4.20 0.08
C ALA A 39 2.74 -4.05 0.72
N PHE A 40 2.50 -4.69 1.86
CA PHE A 40 1.22 -4.58 2.56
C PHE A 40 1.00 -3.19 3.17
N THR A 41 2.05 -2.56 3.69
CA THR A 41 1.99 -1.17 4.15
C THR A 41 1.74 -0.21 2.99
N PHE A 42 2.41 -0.42 1.85
CA PHE A 42 2.21 0.40 0.66
C PHE A 42 0.80 0.29 0.11
N LYS A 43 0.23 -0.92 0.04
CA LYS A 43 -1.17 -1.12 -0.33
C LYS A 43 -2.10 -0.29 0.56
N ARG A 44 -1.96 -0.36 1.88
CA ARG A 44 -2.80 0.40 2.83
C ARG A 44 -2.61 1.92 2.68
N TYR A 45 -1.38 2.36 2.43
CA TYR A 45 -1.09 3.76 2.16
C TYR A 45 -1.74 4.24 0.87
N LEU A 46 -1.70 3.44 -0.21
CA LEU A 46 -2.39 3.73 -1.47
C LEU A 46 -3.91 3.77 -1.28
N ASP A 47 -4.48 2.84 -0.49
CA ASP A 47 -5.90 2.89 -0.15
C ASP A 47 -6.28 4.25 0.47
N ARG A 48 -5.45 4.80 1.38
CA ARG A 48 -5.67 6.15 1.97
C ARG A 48 -5.48 7.28 0.95
N VAL A 49 -4.39 7.28 0.20
CA VAL A 49 -4.06 8.33 -0.80
C VAL A 49 -5.14 8.46 -1.86
N PHE A 50 -5.71 7.35 -2.29
CA PHE A 50 -6.81 7.32 -3.25
C PHE A 50 -8.20 7.35 -2.59
N TRP A 51 -8.28 7.74 -1.32
CA TRP A 51 -9.52 7.94 -0.56
C TRP A 51 -10.46 6.73 -0.56
N HIS A 52 -9.90 5.55 -0.26
CA HIS A 52 -10.60 4.27 -0.14
C HIS A 52 -11.56 4.00 -1.30
N PRO A 53 -11.03 3.86 -2.53
CA PRO A 53 -11.86 3.64 -3.71
C PRO A 53 -12.70 2.38 -3.54
N ARG A 54 -13.87 2.38 -4.19
CA ARG A 54 -14.68 1.17 -4.30
C ARG A 54 -13.90 0.13 -5.13
N PRO A 55 -13.88 -1.15 -4.74
CA PRO A 55 -13.06 -2.16 -5.44
C PRO A 55 -13.40 -2.35 -6.92
N GLU A 56 -14.63 -2.05 -7.32
CA GLU A 56 -15.07 -2.07 -8.72
C GLU A 56 -14.58 -0.87 -9.55
N VAL A 57 -14.00 0.16 -8.92
CA VAL A 57 -13.44 1.36 -9.56
C VAL A 57 -11.91 1.29 -9.60
N VAL A 58 -11.30 1.17 -8.42
CA VAL A 58 -9.86 0.96 -8.24
C VAL A 58 -9.66 0.05 -7.04
N ARG A 59 -8.76 -0.92 -7.15
CA ARG A 59 -8.27 -1.67 -5.98
C ARG A 59 -6.79 -1.98 -6.11
N PHE A 60 -6.12 -2.06 -4.97
CA PHE A 60 -4.72 -2.42 -4.89
C PHE A 60 -4.58 -3.86 -4.39
N GLU A 61 -3.74 -4.65 -5.04
CA GLU A 61 -3.47 -6.04 -4.68
C GLU A 61 -1.97 -6.25 -4.47
N VAL A 62 -1.62 -6.98 -3.41
CA VAL A 62 -0.25 -7.48 -3.23
C VAL A 62 -0.15 -8.83 -3.94
N ARG A 63 0.76 -8.92 -4.91
CA ARG A 63 1.07 -10.17 -5.62
C ARG A 63 2.44 -10.67 -5.19
N ALA A 64 2.50 -11.95 -4.84
CA ALA A 64 3.75 -12.67 -4.63
C ALA A 64 4.09 -13.43 -5.91
N LEU A 65 5.19 -13.04 -6.55
CA LEU A 65 5.71 -13.68 -7.76
C LEU A 65 6.86 -14.61 -7.36
N PRO A 66 6.79 -15.90 -7.72
CA PRO A 66 7.90 -16.83 -7.47
C PRO A 66 9.19 -16.35 -8.14
N SER A 67 10.31 -16.45 -7.42
CA SER A 67 11.65 -16.13 -7.93
C SER A 67 12.66 -17.19 -7.50
N SER A 68 13.87 -17.15 -8.08
CA SER A 68 14.97 -18.05 -7.71
C SER A 68 15.45 -17.90 -6.26
N THR A 69 15.13 -16.77 -5.62
CA THR A 69 15.50 -16.44 -4.24
C THR A 69 14.31 -16.44 -3.28
N GLY A 70 13.15 -16.92 -3.71
CA GLY A 70 11.93 -17.00 -2.89
C GLY A 70 10.73 -16.37 -3.59
N SER A 71 10.22 -15.25 -3.05
CA SER A 71 9.13 -14.50 -3.66
C SER A 71 9.50 -13.03 -3.76
N VAL A 72 9.23 -12.44 -4.92
CA VAL A 72 9.26 -10.99 -5.15
C VAL A 72 7.83 -10.49 -5.00
N TYR A 73 7.64 -9.45 -4.21
CA TYR A 73 6.32 -8.85 -4.02
C TYR A 73 6.14 -7.68 -4.97
N ASP A 74 4.90 -7.44 -5.39
CA ASP A 74 4.51 -6.28 -6.17
C ASP A 74 3.13 -5.80 -5.71
N VAL A 75 2.93 -4.50 -5.60
CA VAL A 75 1.61 -3.90 -5.42
C VAL A 75 1.10 -3.50 -6.78
N VAL A 76 -0.01 -4.10 -7.20
CA VAL A 76 -0.65 -3.84 -8.49
C VAL A 76 -1.92 -3.05 -8.27
N ALA A 77 -2.05 -1.91 -8.95
CA ALA A 77 -3.32 -1.20 -9.09
C ALA A 77 -4.15 -1.85 -10.20
N LEU A 78 -5.35 -2.28 -9.86
CA LEU A 78 -6.37 -2.72 -10.80
C LEU A 78 -7.35 -1.57 -11.00
N VAL A 79 -7.32 -0.99 -12.20
CA VAL A 79 -8.06 0.23 -12.56
C VAL A 79 -9.15 -0.12 -13.54
N ALA A 80 -10.42 0.01 -13.13
CA ALA A 80 -11.54 -0.25 -14.01
C ALA A 80 -11.59 0.77 -15.15
N THR A 81 -11.84 0.31 -16.37
CA THR A 81 -11.99 1.22 -17.52
C THR A 81 -13.14 2.22 -17.28
N GLY A 82 -12.90 3.50 -17.53
CA GLY A 82 -13.90 4.56 -17.32
C GLY A 82 -13.71 5.27 -15.99
N GLU A 83 -14.56 5.00 -14.98
CA GLU A 83 -14.49 5.69 -13.68
C GLU A 83 -13.13 5.49 -12.99
N GLY A 84 -12.53 4.31 -13.12
CA GLY A 84 -11.20 4.04 -12.55
C GLY A 84 -10.11 4.90 -13.17
N ASP A 85 -10.17 5.17 -14.47
CA ASP A 85 -9.20 6.05 -15.16
C ASP A 85 -9.31 7.52 -14.74
N ASP A 86 -10.48 7.94 -14.25
CA ASP A 86 -10.66 9.28 -13.67
C ASP A 86 -10.19 9.33 -12.21
N TRP A 87 -10.29 8.21 -11.49
CA TRP A 87 -9.93 8.10 -10.08
C TRP A 87 -8.44 7.92 -9.87
N PHE A 88 -7.81 7.04 -10.64
CA PHE A 88 -6.42 6.67 -10.52
C PHE A 88 -5.52 7.47 -11.47
N SER A 89 -4.36 7.90 -10.96
CA SER A 89 -3.30 8.49 -11.75
C SER A 89 -1.95 8.04 -11.19
N GLU A 90 -1.08 7.55 -12.06
CA GLU A 90 0.28 7.13 -11.69
C GLU A 90 1.09 8.31 -11.11
N ALA A 91 0.84 9.53 -11.60
CA ALA A 91 1.48 10.74 -11.08
C ALA A 91 1.04 11.09 -9.64
N ALA A 92 -0.10 10.57 -9.19
CA ALA A 92 -0.60 10.75 -7.83
C ALA A 92 -0.11 9.64 -6.88
N VAL A 93 0.64 8.65 -7.37
CA VAL A 93 1.30 7.66 -6.52
C VAL A 93 2.35 8.39 -5.67
N PRO A 94 2.30 8.26 -4.34
CA PRO A 94 3.19 9.01 -3.47
C PRO A 94 4.64 8.58 -3.70
N GLN A 95 5.54 9.56 -3.66
CA GLN A 95 6.98 9.33 -3.85
C GLN A 95 7.67 8.90 -2.56
N ARG A 96 7.07 9.21 -1.40
CA ARG A 96 7.62 8.95 -0.06
C ARG A 96 6.54 8.45 0.88
N TRP A 97 6.95 7.79 1.96
CA TRP A 97 6.04 7.35 3.00
C TRP A 97 5.40 8.53 3.74
N ASP A 98 4.12 8.38 4.11
CA ASP A 98 3.50 9.26 5.10
C ASP A 98 3.82 8.79 6.53
N TYR A 99 3.51 9.62 7.52
CA TYR A 99 3.77 9.31 8.91
C TYR A 99 3.10 8.02 9.39
N VAL A 100 1.89 7.75 8.87
CA VAL A 100 1.14 6.52 9.18
C VAL A 100 1.90 5.30 8.67
N ALA A 101 2.33 5.29 7.41
CA ALA A 101 3.09 4.20 6.82
C ALA A 101 4.47 4.02 7.49
N ILE A 102 5.16 5.11 7.85
CA ILE A 102 6.42 5.05 8.63
C ILE A 102 6.18 4.35 9.96
N SER A 103 5.10 4.70 10.66
CA SER A 103 4.74 4.11 11.96
C SER A 103 4.40 2.63 11.82
N GLU A 104 3.60 2.26 10.81
CA GLU A 104 3.27 0.87 10.47
C GLU A 104 4.52 0.04 10.18
N THR A 105 5.42 0.54 9.32
CA THR A 105 6.65 -0.16 8.95
C THR A 105 7.60 -0.28 10.14
N SER A 106 7.77 0.78 10.93
CA SER A 106 8.64 0.76 12.12
C SER A 106 8.14 -0.27 13.16
N HIS A 107 6.82 -0.33 13.37
CA HIS A 107 6.20 -1.31 14.25
C HIS A 107 6.39 -2.74 13.71
N GLY A 108 6.11 -2.95 12.42
CA GLY A 108 6.29 -4.25 11.77
C GLY A 108 7.73 -4.75 11.82
N LEU A 109 8.72 -3.88 11.57
CA LEU A 109 10.14 -4.21 11.68
C LEU A 109 10.54 -4.56 13.12
N SER A 110 10.02 -3.82 14.11
CA SER A 110 10.27 -4.11 15.53
C SER A 110 9.75 -5.50 15.92
N LYS A 111 8.59 -5.90 15.39
CA LYS A 111 8.04 -7.25 15.58
C LYS A 111 8.88 -8.34 14.95
N LEU A 112 9.29 -8.16 13.69
CA LEU A 112 10.17 -9.10 12.99
C LEU A 112 11.49 -9.27 13.74
N GLN A 113 12.08 -8.17 14.23
CA GLN A 113 13.29 -8.21 15.02
C GLN A 113 13.11 -8.94 16.36
N ALA A 114 12.00 -8.69 17.07
CA ALA A 114 11.70 -9.37 18.33
C ALA A 114 11.50 -10.89 18.13
N ALA A 115 10.76 -11.29 17.10
CA ALA A 115 10.56 -12.70 16.75
C ALA A 115 11.91 -13.39 16.46
N ARG A 116 12.77 -12.74 15.66
CA ARG A 116 14.11 -13.25 15.36
C ARG A 116 14.98 -13.38 16.61
N LEU A 117 15.01 -12.37 17.47
CA LEU A 117 15.80 -12.42 18.70
C LEU A 117 15.32 -13.52 19.66
N LYS A 118 14.03 -13.85 19.63
CA LYS A 118 13.45 -14.97 20.37
C LYS A 118 13.90 -16.32 19.79
N GLU A 119 13.86 -16.48 18.47
CA GLU A 119 14.36 -17.68 17.78
C GLU A 119 15.86 -17.89 18.01
N GLU A 120 16.64 -16.81 18.07
CA GLU A 120 18.07 -16.84 18.39
C GLU A 120 18.37 -17.08 19.89
N GLY A 121 17.35 -17.23 20.74
CA GLY A 121 17.49 -17.42 22.19
C GLY A 121 18.03 -16.20 22.94
N LYS A 122 18.02 -15.02 22.30
CA LYS A 122 18.48 -13.74 22.89
C LYS A 122 17.37 -13.02 23.66
N LEU A 123 16.12 -13.43 23.48
CA LEU A 123 14.98 -12.99 24.28
C LEU A 123 14.36 -14.18 25.01
N PRO A 124 13.82 -13.97 26.23
CA PRO A 124 13.04 -14.98 26.94
C PRO A 124 11.85 -15.51 26.13
N GLU A 125 11.45 -16.76 26.37
CA GLU A 125 10.27 -17.36 25.71
C GLU A 125 8.96 -16.65 26.07
N ASP A 126 8.89 -16.02 27.24
CA ASP A 126 7.76 -15.22 27.72
C ASP A 126 7.88 -13.73 27.36
N TYR A 127 8.88 -13.33 26.58
CA TYR A 127 9.00 -11.96 26.11
C TYR A 127 7.82 -11.59 25.21
N THR A 128 7.04 -10.62 25.67
CA THR A 128 5.98 -9.95 24.91
C THR A 128 6.44 -8.52 24.59
N PRO A 129 6.55 -8.14 23.31
CA PRO A 129 6.79 -6.75 22.95
C PRO A 129 5.76 -5.82 23.60
N PHE A 130 6.18 -4.62 24.00
CA PHE A 130 5.27 -3.64 24.57
C PHE A 130 4.21 -3.24 23.52
N GLY A 131 2.93 -3.40 23.84
CA GLY A 131 1.82 -3.08 22.92
C GLY A 131 1.46 -4.18 21.92
N ASP A 132 1.85 -5.44 22.16
CA ASP A 132 1.56 -6.57 21.26
C ASP A 132 0.21 -7.26 21.53
N GLU A 133 -0.47 -6.92 22.62
CA GLU A 133 -1.84 -7.39 22.88
C GLU A 133 -2.86 -6.49 22.18
N GLY A 134 -3.26 -6.87 20.97
CA GLY A 134 -4.35 -6.21 20.26
C GLY A 134 -4.46 -6.61 18.78
N PRO A 135 -5.58 -6.28 18.11
CA PRO A 135 -5.67 -6.36 16.65
C PRO A 135 -4.54 -5.53 16.01
N ILE A 136 -4.19 -5.83 14.74
CA ILE A 136 -3.24 -5.04 13.93
C ILE A 136 -3.43 -3.56 14.28
N LEU A 137 -2.38 -2.91 14.83
CA LEU A 137 -2.49 -1.53 15.26
C LEU A 137 -3.00 -0.72 14.07
N ASP A 138 -4.21 -0.19 14.22
CA ASP A 138 -4.79 0.69 13.23
C ASP A 138 -4.14 2.05 13.41
N HIS A 139 -3.09 2.29 12.64
CA HIS A 139 -2.36 3.55 12.64
C HIS A 139 -3.13 4.66 11.88
N SER A 140 -4.33 4.40 11.35
CA SER A 140 -5.12 5.42 10.66
C SER A 140 -5.46 6.61 11.55
N ASN A 141 -5.55 6.42 12.86
CA ASN A 141 -5.71 7.51 13.83
C ASN A 141 -4.51 8.47 13.92
N LEU A 142 -3.34 8.07 13.38
CA LEU A 142 -2.16 8.92 13.26
C LEU A 142 -2.18 9.77 11.98
N GLU A 143 -3.17 9.57 11.10
CA GLU A 143 -3.31 10.37 9.89
C GLU A 143 -3.62 11.82 10.25
N ASN A 144 -2.81 12.75 9.72
CA ASN A 144 -3.08 14.17 9.89
C ASN A 144 -4.40 14.50 9.17
N PRO A 145 -5.42 15.06 9.87
CA PRO A 145 -6.70 15.39 9.26
C PRO A 145 -6.59 16.31 8.03
N GLU A 146 -5.63 17.26 8.06
CA GLU A 146 -5.40 18.16 6.92
C GLU A 146 -4.86 17.40 5.71
N GLU A 147 -3.95 16.43 5.91
CA GLU A 147 -3.46 15.59 4.81
C GLU A 147 -4.56 14.69 4.25
N ALA A 148 -5.40 14.12 5.11
CA ALA A 148 -6.54 13.32 4.70
C ALA A 148 -7.51 14.15 3.84
N ASP A 149 -7.80 15.38 4.25
CA ASP A 149 -8.65 16.29 3.49
C ASP A 149 -8.02 16.70 2.15
N LEU A 150 -6.71 16.94 2.11
CA LEU A 150 -5.99 17.23 0.86
C LEU A 150 -6.06 16.05 -0.12
N ARG A 151 -5.80 14.82 0.34
CA ARG A 151 -5.90 13.59 -0.48
C ARG A 151 -7.30 13.42 -1.06
N ARG A 152 -8.33 13.65 -0.23
CA ARG A 152 -9.73 13.65 -0.66
C ARG A 152 -9.98 14.70 -1.74
N TRP A 153 -9.51 15.93 -1.54
CA TRP A 153 -9.67 17.00 -2.53
C TRP A 153 -8.96 16.71 -3.84
N ASP A 154 -7.79 16.06 -3.82
CA ASP A 154 -7.07 15.64 -5.03
C ASP A 154 -7.85 14.61 -5.85
N VAL A 155 -8.51 13.65 -5.20
CA VAL A 155 -9.44 12.73 -5.87
C VAL A 155 -10.62 13.49 -6.47
N ILE A 156 -11.28 14.35 -5.68
CA ILE A 156 -12.43 15.14 -6.16
C ILE A 156 -12.07 16.02 -7.36
N ASN A 157 -10.89 16.66 -7.32
CA ASN A 157 -10.43 17.53 -8.40
C ASN A 157 -10.19 16.74 -9.68
N ARG A 158 -9.57 15.55 -9.61
CA ARG A 158 -9.43 14.65 -10.77
C ARG A 158 -10.78 14.28 -11.38
N LEU A 159 -11.74 13.86 -10.56
CA LEU A 159 -13.09 13.52 -11.03
C LEU A 159 -13.80 14.72 -11.68
N ARG A 160 -13.64 15.92 -11.12
CA ARG A 160 -14.19 17.17 -11.68
C ARG A 160 -13.55 17.52 -13.02
N GLU A 161 -12.24 17.40 -13.14
CA GLU A 161 -11.53 17.64 -14.39
C GLU A 161 -11.94 16.66 -15.48
N ALA A 162 -12.05 15.36 -15.16
CA ALA A 162 -12.55 14.36 -16.07
C ALA A 162 -13.97 14.68 -16.58
N SER A 163 -14.87 15.09 -15.66
CA SER A 163 -16.22 15.56 -16.01
C SER A 163 -16.20 16.76 -16.96
N ARG A 164 -15.28 17.73 -16.76
CA ARG A 164 -15.13 18.88 -17.67
C ARG A 164 -14.65 18.43 -19.04
N ARG A 165 -13.64 17.55 -19.13
CA ARG A 165 -13.11 17.02 -20.40
C ARG A 165 -14.19 16.30 -21.22
N ARG A 166 -15.01 15.46 -20.57
CA ARG A 166 -16.15 14.80 -21.22
C ARG A 166 -17.16 15.78 -21.79
N ARG A 167 -17.51 16.81 -21.02
CA ARG A 167 -18.46 17.86 -21.46
C ARG A 167 -17.93 18.72 -22.61
N SER A 168 -16.63 18.98 -22.67
CA SER A 168 -16.03 19.71 -23.80
C SER A 168 -15.83 18.87 -25.06
N ALA A 169 -15.86 17.54 -24.93
CA ALA A 169 -15.70 16.61 -26.04
C ALA A 169 -17.05 16.12 -26.62
N SER A 170 -18.17 16.54 -26.02
CA SER A 170 -19.54 16.32 -26.50
C SER A 170 -20.05 17.54 -27.25
#